data_AF-A0A6G0S1V0-F1
#
_entry.id   AF-A0A6G0S1V0-F1
#
_cell.length_a   1.000
_cell.length_b   1.000
_cell.length_c   1.000
_cell.angle_alpha   90.00
_cell.angle_beta   90.00
_cell.angle_gamma   90.00
#
_symmetry.space_group_name_H-M   'P 1'
#
loop_
_entity.id
_entity.type
_entity.pdbx_description
1 polymer ?
#
loop_
_entity_poly.entity_id
_entity_poly.type
_entity_poly.pdbx_seq_one_letter_code
_entity_poly.pdbx_strand_id
1 'polypeptide(L)'
;MSKLRTIKGRTLLRRVSHLSPLSNDIRWSSTYEMVARFVELQLAITQLGHDLLFDHEVQPLLLRRAEHERVKALEKDHIKFEGVTQALQKSSLTMPAVRLFDQVVKEYPALKSRLGATAQIGNNPHLEQGLVKLQREEALTIAERSV
;
A
#
# COMPACT_ATOMS: atom_id res chain seq x y z
N MET A 1 1.91 6.06 -17.32
CA MET A 1 1.50 5.95 -18.75
C MET A 1 1.10 7.32 -19.32
N SER A 2 2.07 8.16 -19.68
CA SER A 2 1.82 9.55 -20.12
C SER A 2 1.08 9.66 -21.46
N LYS A 3 1.36 8.81 -22.45
CA LYS A 3 0.69 8.82 -23.76
C LYS A 3 -0.80 8.47 -23.68
N LEU A 4 -1.18 7.58 -22.75
CA LEU A 4 -2.58 7.22 -22.51
C LEU A 4 -3.39 8.30 -21.78
N ARG A 5 -2.71 9.32 -21.25
CA ARG A 5 -3.36 10.48 -20.61
C ARG A 5 -3.83 11.52 -21.64
N THR A 6 -3.35 11.45 -22.87
CA THR A 6 -3.78 12.33 -23.98
C THR A 6 -5.24 12.08 -24.38
N ILE A 7 -5.87 13.01 -25.10
CA ILE A 7 -7.24 12.84 -25.60
C ILE A 7 -7.38 11.55 -26.43
N LYS A 8 -6.44 11.32 -27.37
CA LYS A 8 -6.41 10.12 -28.22
C LYS A 8 -6.18 8.83 -27.41
N GLY A 9 -5.27 8.88 -26.43
CA GLY A 9 -5.03 7.75 -25.52
C GLY A 9 -6.25 7.40 -24.67
N ARG A 10 -6.97 8.42 -24.18
CA ARG A 10 -8.22 8.24 -23.42
C ARG A 10 -9.36 7.69 -24.27
N THR A 11 -9.49 8.13 -25.53
CA THR A 11 -10.52 7.58 -26.44
C THR A 11 -10.25 6.12 -26.78
N LEU A 12 -8.98 5.72 -26.93
CA LEU A 12 -8.63 4.31 -27.04
C LEU A 12 -9.00 3.50 -25.80
N LEU A 13 -8.61 4.00 -24.61
CA LEU A 13 -8.90 3.29 -23.36
C LEU A 13 -10.40 3.08 -23.16
N ARG A 14 -11.22 4.07 -23.50
CA ARG A 14 -12.69 3.95 -23.44
C ARG A 14 -13.28 2.79 -24.26
N ARG A 15 -12.55 2.25 -25.24
CA ARG A 15 -12.99 1.08 -26.02
C ARG A 15 -12.88 -0.22 -25.24
N VAL A 16 -11.98 -0.28 -24.25
CA VAL A 16 -11.64 -1.51 -23.52
C VAL A 16 -11.80 -1.38 -22.00
N SER A 17 -11.97 -0.17 -21.48
CA SER A 17 -12.13 0.10 -20.06
C SER A 17 -12.83 1.43 -19.81
N HIS A 18 -13.58 1.52 -18.72
CA HIS A 18 -14.14 2.78 -18.22
C HIS A 18 -13.09 3.60 -17.44
N LEU A 19 -11.91 3.04 -17.19
CA LEU A 19 -10.87 3.64 -16.37
C LEU A 19 -10.03 4.64 -17.17
N SER A 20 -9.51 5.64 -16.47
CA SER A 20 -8.55 6.60 -17.02
C SER A 20 -7.27 6.64 -16.20
N PRO A 21 -6.10 6.88 -16.82
CA PRO A 21 -4.85 6.98 -16.09
C PRO A 21 -4.92 8.14 -15.10
N LEU A 22 -4.64 7.85 -13.83
CA LEU A 22 -4.59 8.85 -12.75
C LEU A 22 -3.22 9.54 -12.71
N SER A 23 -3.20 10.73 -12.10
CA SER A 23 -1.96 11.40 -11.72
C SER A 23 -1.60 11.00 -10.29
N ASN A 24 -0.32 10.87 -9.99
CA ASN A 24 0.13 10.57 -8.63
C ASN A 24 -0.29 11.72 -7.69
N ASP A 25 -1.23 11.44 -6.78
CA ASP A 25 -1.43 12.25 -5.57
C ASP A 25 -0.49 11.68 -4.48
N ILE A 26 0.04 12.53 -3.61
CA ILE A 26 1.17 12.22 -2.70
C ILE A 26 0.73 11.31 -1.53
N ARG A 27 -0.56 10.97 -1.44
CA ARG A 27 -1.11 10.13 -0.37
C ARG A 27 -0.90 8.64 -0.63
N TRP A 28 -0.70 7.89 0.45
CA TRP A 28 -0.50 6.43 0.44
C TRP A 28 -1.63 5.69 -0.29
N SER A 29 -2.89 6.03 0.00
CA SER A 29 -4.06 5.45 -0.66
C SER A 29 -4.05 5.69 -2.17
N SER A 30 -3.60 6.87 -2.62
CA SER A 30 -3.43 7.18 -4.04
C SER A 30 -2.36 6.29 -4.70
N THR A 31 -1.30 5.92 -3.99
CA THR A 31 -0.29 5.00 -4.52
C THR A 31 -0.86 3.60 -4.71
N TYR A 32 -1.63 3.10 -3.73
CA TYR A 32 -2.37 1.85 -3.87
C TYR A 32 -3.37 1.87 -5.04
N GLU A 33 -4.25 2.87 -5.09
CA GLU A 33 -5.24 3.03 -6.16
C GLU A 33 -4.60 3.10 -7.54
N MET A 34 -3.44 3.76 -7.64
CA MET A 34 -2.67 3.84 -8.89
C MET A 34 -2.15 2.47 -9.33
N VAL A 35 -1.59 1.68 -8.41
CA VAL A 35 -1.08 0.33 -8.68
C VAL A 35 -2.22 -0.61 -9.08
N ALA A 36 -3.31 -0.63 -8.32
CA ALA A 36 -4.48 -1.46 -8.64
C ALA A 36 -5.06 -1.10 -10.02
N ARG A 37 -5.28 0.20 -10.27
CA ARG A 37 -5.77 0.68 -11.57
C ARG A 37 -4.79 0.38 -12.70
N PHE A 38 -3.49 0.42 -12.45
CA PHE A 38 -2.49 0.05 -13.45
C PHE A 38 -2.62 -1.43 -13.85
N VAL A 39 -2.79 -2.33 -12.88
CA VAL A 39 -2.96 -3.78 -13.14
C VAL A 39 -4.20 -4.04 -13.99
N GLU A 40 -5.33 -3.39 -13.67
CA GLU A 40 -6.57 -3.48 -14.44
C GLU A 40 -6.42 -2.92 -15.86
N LEU A 41 -5.79 -1.74 -15.99
CA LEU A 41 -5.56 -1.10 -17.29
C LEU A 41 -4.63 -1.94 -18.17
N GLN A 42 -3.56 -2.52 -17.63
CA GLN A 42 -2.64 -3.37 -18.39
C GLN A 42 -3.37 -4.57 -18.99
N LEU A 43 -4.25 -5.22 -18.23
CA LEU A 43 -5.07 -6.32 -18.72
C LEU A 43 -6.00 -5.86 -19.86
N ALA A 44 -6.70 -4.74 -19.69
CA ALA A 44 -7.60 -4.19 -20.70
C ALA A 44 -6.85 -3.74 -21.97
N ILE A 45 -5.68 -3.13 -21.83
CA ILE A 45 -4.85 -2.68 -22.96
C ILE A 45 -4.30 -3.87 -23.74
N THR A 46 -3.99 -4.98 -23.07
CA THR A 46 -3.52 -6.21 -23.75
C THR A 46 -4.61 -6.83 -24.63
N GLN A 47 -5.89 -6.50 -24.41
CA GLN A 47 -7.00 -6.91 -25.28
C GLN A 47 -7.11 -6.06 -26.55
N LEU A 48 -6.45 -4.89 -26.60
CA LEU A 48 -6.32 -4.13 -27.84
C LEU A 48 -5.40 -4.89 -28.80
N GLY A 49 -5.81 -5.01 -30.06
CA GLY A 49 -5.00 -5.64 -31.10
C GLY A 49 -3.63 -4.97 -31.25
N HIS A 50 -2.63 -5.76 -31.67
CA HIS A 50 -1.24 -5.31 -31.81
C HIS A 50 -1.10 -4.08 -32.72
N ASP A 51 -1.90 -3.99 -33.79
CA ASP A 51 -1.89 -2.87 -34.75
C ASP A 51 -2.26 -1.54 -34.07
N LEU A 52 -3.31 -1.54 -33.24
CA LEU A 52 -3.75 -0.35 -32.50
C LEU A 52 -2.72 0.10 -31.46
N LEU A 53 -2.03 -0.86 -30.82
CA LEU A 53 -0.97 -0.57 -29.85
C LEU A 53 0.27 0.05 -30.50
N PHE A 54 0.58 -0.38 -31.74
CA PHE A 54 1.68 0.15 -32.54
C PHE A 54 1.36 1.56 -33.04
N ASP A 55 0.20 1.76 -33.68
CA ASP A 55 -0.25 3.05 -34.23
C ASP A 55 -0.27 4.18 -33.19
N HIS A 56 -0.49 3.83 -31.93
CA HIS A 56 -0.61 4.78 -30.83
C HIS A 56 0.60 4.77 -29.90
N GLU A 57 1.69 4.10 -30.28
CA GLU A 57 2.95 4.00 -29.54
C GLU A 57 2.76 3.58 -28.06
N VAL A 58 1.79 2.71 -27.80
CA VAL A 58 1.48 2.24 -26.44
C VAL A 58 2.37 1.07 -26.05
N GLN A 59 2.78 0.26 -27.03
CA GLN A 59 3.60 -0.94 -26.82
C GLN A 59 4.88 -0.70 -26.00
N PRO A 60 5.67 0.38 -26.21
CA PRO A 60 6.86 0.66 -25.41
C PRO A 60 6.57 1.04 -23.95
N LEU A 61 5.32 1.42 -23.64
CA LEU A 61 4.89 1.82 -22.30
C LEU A 61 4.39 0.64 -21.47
N LEU A 62 4.19 -0.52 -22.09
CA LEU A 62 3.75 -1.72 -21.41
C LEU A 62 4.92 -2.32 -20.65
N LEU A 63 4.67 -2.67 -19.38
CA LEU A 63 5.63 -3.43 -18.60
C LEU A 63 5.89 -4.79 -19.24
N ARG A 64 7.15 -5.23 -19.18
CA ARG A 64 7.50 -6.61 -19.52
C ARG A 64 6.80 -7.56 -18.57
N ARG A 65 6.63 -8.82 -18.97
CA ARG A 65 5.98 -9.85 -18.15
C ARG A 65 6.55 -9.90 -16.73
N ALA A 66 7.87 -9.93 -16.59
CA ALA A 66 8.53 -9.98 -15.27
C ALA A 66 8.25 -8.73 -14.41
N GLU A 67 8.19 -7.54 -15.02
CA GLU A 67 7.88 -6.30 -14.33
C GLU A 67 6.42 -6.24 -13.93
N HIS A 68 5.52 -6.72 -14.79
CA HIS A 68 4.09 -6.80 -14.50
C HIS A 68 3.81 -7.76 -13.32
N GLU A 69 4.49 -8.91 -13.25
CA GLU A 69 4.37 -9.82 -12.11
C GLU A 69 4.86 -9.18 -10.79
N ARG A 70 5.93 -8.37 -10.85
CA ARG A 70 6.37 -7.59 -9.67
C ARG A 70 5.32 -6.57 -9.22
N VAL A 71 4.66 -5.90 -10.16
CA VAL A 71 3.59 -4.95 -9.84
C VAL A 71 2.37 -5.66 -9.23
N LYS A 72 2.01 -6.86 -9.71
CA LYS A 72 0.96 -7.68 -9.08
C LYS A 72 1.33 -8.15 -7.67
N ALA A 73 2.60 -8.48 -7.43
CA ALA A 73 3.06 -8.81 -6.08
C ALA A 73 2.95 -7.59 -5.16
N LEU A 74 3.37 -6.40 -5.66
CA LEU A 74 3.25 -5.15 -4.93
C LEU A 74 1.79 -4.78 -4.61
N GLU A 75 0.87 -4.98 -5.55
CA GLU A 75 -0.57 -4.77 -5.35
C GLU A 75 -1.09 -5.61 -4.18
N LYS A 76 -0.73 -6.90 -4.13
CA LYS A 76 -1.13 -7.80 -3.04
C LYS A 76 -0.62 -7.34 -1.68
N ASP A 77 0.63 -6.88 -1.62
CA ASP A 77 1.19 -6.34 -0.39
C ASP A 77 0.46 -5.05 0.02
N HIS A 78 0.18 -4.16 -0.92
CA HIS A 78 -0.57 -2.93 -0.65
C HIS A 78 -1.99 -3.21 -0.13
N ILE A 79 -2.71 -4.22 -0.65
CA ILE A 79 -4.03 -4.61 -0.15
C ILE A 79 -3.98 -5.00 1.33
N LYS A 80 -2.95 -5.76 1.74
CA LYS A 80 -2.77 -6.15 3.14
C LYS A 80 -2.48 -4.94 4.02
N PHE A 81 -1.58 -4.05 3.58
CA PHE A 81 -1.27 -2.83 4.33
C PHE A 81 -2.47 -1.89 4.43
N GLU A 82 -3.26 -1.73 3.36
CA GLU A 82 -4.48 -0.93 3.37
C GLU A 82 -5.52 -1.50 4.36
N GLY A 83 -5.67 -2.82 4.41
CA GLY A 83 -6.53 -3.46 5.43
C GLY A 83 -6.06 -3.17 6.86
N VAL A 84 -4.75 -3.22 7.10
CA VAL A 84 -4.17 -2.90 8.41
C VAL A 84 -4.35 -1.42 8.77
N THR A 85 -4.07 -0.49 7.85
CA THR A 85 -4.22 0.95 8.12
C THR A 85 -5.68 1.33 8.34
N GLN A 86 -6.60 0.81 7.53
CA GLN A 86 -8.03 1.02 7.72
C GLN A 86 -8.51 0.43 9.05
N ALA A 87 -8.01 -0.75 9.44
CA ALA A 87 -8.30 -1.31 10.75
C ALA A 87 -7.86 -0.33 11.85
N LEU A 88 -6.59 0.09 11.83
CA LEU A 88 -5.99 1.04 12.80
C LEU A 88 -6.74 2.38 12.90
N GLN A 89 -7.39 2.83 11.82
CA GLN A 89 -8.11 4.11 11.77
C GLN A 89 -9.57 4.02 12.28
N LYS A 90 -10.10 2.83 12.59
CA LYS A 90 -11.46 2.70 13.12
C LYS A 90 -11.54 3.29 14.53
N SER A 91 -12.57 4.10 14.79
CA SER A 91 -12.82 4.72 16.12
C SER A 91 -13.09 3.70 17.23
N SER A 92 -13.46 2.46 16.87
CA SER A 92 -13.67 1.34 17.79
C SER A 92 -12.38 0.65 18.21
N LEU A 93 -11.21 1.13 17.78
CA LEU A 93 -9.97 0.45 18.05
C LEU A 93 -9.55 0.67 19.50
N THR A 94 -9.83 -0.34 20.32
CA THR A 94 -9.16 -0.51 21.60
C THR A 94 -7.67 -0.77 21.32
N MET A 95 -6.80 -0.43 22.26
CA MET A 95 -5.34 -0.52 22.19
C MET A 95 -4.66 -1.85 21.73
N PRO A 96 -5.32 -3.00 21.42
CA PRO A 96 -4.77 -4.08 20.58
C PRO A 96 -4.12 -3.68 19.24
N ALA A 97 -4.10 -2.41 18.83
CA ALA A 97 -3.30 -1.89 17.71
C ALA A 97 -1.85 -2.43 17.68
N VAL A 98 -1.22 -2.55 18.85
CA VAL A 98 0.16 -3.06 18.99
C VAL A 98 0.29 -4.48 18.43
N ARG A 99 -0.74 -5.32 18.60
CA ARG A 99 -0.75 -6.70 18.07
C ARG A 99 -0.83 -6.75 16.54
N LEU A 100 -1.46 -5.76 15.91
CA LEU A 100 -1.48 -5.65 14.44
C LEU A 100 -0.07 -5.38 13.91
N PHE A 101 0.71 -4.52 14.58
CA PHE A 101 2.09 -4.27 14.20
C PHE A 101 2.97 -5.52 14.38
N ASP A 102 2.80 -6.28 15.46
CA ASP A 102 3.51 -7.55 15.65
C ASP A 102 3.22 -8.55 14.50
N GLN A 103 1.97 -8.62 14.06
CA GLN A 103 1.57 -9.45 12.92
C GLN A 103 2.18 -8.97 11.60
N VAL A 104 2.20 -7.66 11.36
CA VAL A 104 2.86 -7.05 10.20
C VAL A 104 4.35 -7.34 10.20
N VAL A 105 5.03 -7.21 11.35
CA VAL A 105 6.47 -7.48 11.47
C VAL A 105 6.78 -8.97 11.26
N LYS A 106 5.89 -9.87 11.67
CA LYS A 106 6.02 -11.31 11.42
C LYS A 106 5.97 -11.63 9.92
N GLU A 107 5.07 -10.98 9.18
CA GLU A 107 4.91 -11.20 7.74
C GLU A 107 5.93 -10.42 6.90
N TYR A 108 6.34 -9.25 7.38
CA TYR A 108 7.31 -8.35 6.74
C TYR A 108 8.47 -8.02 7.69
N PRO A 109 9.43 -8.94 7.90
CA PRO A 109 10.54 -8.74 8.84
C PRO A 109 11.39 -7.49 8.58
N ALA A 110 11.45 -7.04 7.32
CA ALA A 110 12.13 -5.82 6.92
C ALA A 110 11.58 -4.56 7.62
N LEU A 111 10.30 -4.58 8.04
CA LEU A 111 9.66 -3.46 8.74
C LEU A 111 9.95 -3.43 10.24
N LYS A 112 10.64 -4.44 10.80
CA LYS A 112 10.94 -4.52 12.24
C LYS A 112 11.66 -3.29 12.78
N SER A 113 12.56 -2.70 11.98
CA SER A 113 13.31 -1.49 12.35
C SER A 113 12.41 -0.26 12.53
N ARG A 114 11.19 -0.30 11.98
CA ARG A 114 10.22 0.80 12.01
C ARG A 114 9.00 0.50 12.89
N LEU A 115 8.51 -0.74 12.90
CA LEU A 115 7.26 -1.13 13.55
C LEU A 115 7.44 -2.02 14.78
N GLY A 116 8.66 -2.50 15.05
CA GLY A 116 8.92 -3.34 16.22
C GLY A 116 8.84 -2.55 17.53
N ALA A 117 8.56 -3.24 18.64
CA ALA A 117 8.52 -2.63 19.98
C ALA A 117 9.82 -1.92 20.41
N THR A 118 10.95 -2.21 19.76
CA THR A 118 12.24 -1.57 20.00
C THR A 118 12.61 -0.57 18.90
N ALA A 119 11.68 -0.22 18.01
CA ALA A 119 11.93 0.75 16.96
C ALA A 119 12.13 2.14 17.59
N GLN A 120 13.17 2.86 17.17
CA GLN A 120 13.54 4.19 17.69
C GLN A 120 12.59 5.31 17.22
N ILE A 121 11.36 4.98 16.84
CA ILE A 121 10.36 5.94 16.33
C ILE A 121 9.48 6.48 17.46
N GLY A 122 9.31 5.71 18.55
CA GLY A 122 8.53 6.12 19.71
C GLY A 122 9.22 7.24 20.49
N ASN A 123 8.53 8.36 20.68
CA ASN A 123 9.04 9.50 21.47
C ASN A 123 9.23 9.16 22.95
N ASN A 124 8.53 8.14 23.47
CA ASN A 124 8.61 7.77 24.88
C ASN A 124 8.48 6.24 25.08
N PRO A 125 9.61 5.50 25.05
CA PRO A 125 9.62 4.04 25.23
C PRO A 125 9.04 3.58 26.57
N HIS A 126 9.19 4.37 27.63
CA HIS A 126 8.69 4.03 28.97
C HIS A 126 7.17 4.15 29.06
N LEU A 127 6.57 5.12 28.37
CA LEU A 127 5.11 5.23 28.28
C LEU A 127 4.51 4.01 27.60
N GLU A 128 5.07 3.60 26.46
CA GLU A 128 4.56 2.48 25.67
C GLU A 128 4.67 1.15 26.43
N GLN A 129 5.82 0.92 27.07
CA GLN A 129 6.02 -0.28 27.91
C GLN A 129 5.09 -0.29 29.12
N GLY A 130 4.88 0.87 29.77
CA GLY A 130 3.94 1.01 30.87
C GLY A 130 2.50 0.71 30.45
N LEU A 131 2.06 1.22 29.29
CA LEU A 131 0.72 0.94 28.75
C LEU A 131 0.53 -0.55 28.44
N VAL A 132 1.53 -1.22 27.88
CA VAL A 132 1.48 -2.67 27.61
C VAL A 132 1.37 -3.47 28.91
N LYS A 133 2.13 -3.09 29.94
CA LYS A 133 2.07 -3.75 31.26
C LYS A 133 0.73 -3.55 31.95
N LEU A 134 0.17 -2.35 31.91
CA LEU A 134 -1.16 -2.06 32.44
C LEU A 134 -2.24 -2.94 31.82
N GLN A 135 -2.15 -3.21 30.51
CA GLN A 135 -3.08 -4.12 29.82
C GLN A 135 -2.93 -5.59 30.22
N ARG A 136 -1.73 -6.00 30.60
CA ARG A 136 -1.43 -7.36 31.04
C ARG A 136 -1.62 -7.53 32.55
N GLU A 137 -2.07 -6.47 33.23
CA GLU A 137 -2.18 -6.41 34.69
C GLU A 137 -0.83 -6.68 35.38
N GLU A 138 0.27 -6.32 34.72
CA GLU A 138 1.64 -6.46 35.21
C GLU A 138 2.08 -5.23 36.02
N ALA A 139 3.03 -5.42 36.94
CA ALA A 139 3.54 -4.35 37.76
C ALA A 139 4.42 -3.36 36.96
N LEU A 140 4.06 -2.07 37.04
CA LEU A 140 4.86 -0.97 36.49
C LEU A 140 6.15 -0.75 37.28
N THR A 141 7.25 -0.52 36.56
CA THR A 141 8.53 -0.09 37.12
C THR A 141 8.50 1.39 37.48
N ILE A 142 9.47 1.83 38.30
CA ILE A 142 9.56 3.24 38.76
C ILE A 142 9.65 4.20 37.56
N ALA A 143 10.47 3.85 36.56
CA ALA A 143 10.65 4.63 35.34
C ALA A 143 9.36 4.75 34.51
N GLU A 144 8.48 3.73 34.52
CA GLU A 144 7.20 3.74 33.80
C GLU A 144 6.10 4.49 34.55
N ARG A 145 6.23 4.67 35.87
CA ARG A 145 5.29 5.45 36.70
C ARG A 145 5.59 6.95 36.71
N SER A 146 6.82 7.32 36.36
CA SER A 146 7.31 8.71 36.36
C SER A 146 7.17 9.43 35.02
N VAL A 147 6.47 8.81 34.05
CA VAL A 147 6.21 9.38 32.72
C VAL A 147 4.97 10.27 32.73
#